data_AF-A0A371EY66-F1
#
_entry.id   AF-A0A371EY66-F1
#
_cell.length_a   1.000
_cell.length_b   1.000
_cell.length_c   1.000
_cell.angle_alpha   90.00
_cell.angle_beta   90.00
_cell.angle_gamma   90.00
#
_symmetry.space_group_name_H-M   'P 1'
#
loop_
_entity.id
_entity.type
_entity.pdbx_description
1 polymer ?
#
loop_
_entity_poly.entity_id
_entity_poly.type
_entity_poly.pdbx_seq_one_letter_code
_entity_poly.pdbx_strand_id
1 'polypeptide(L)'
;VILQLAESGSFFGQVDLFKVRGKFALSDAYEDHFMLPKGKILMVSHRRVILLQQPSNIIAQRKFSPARDPCSILWDILWDNLSTMELTHGKKDNPKGPPSRLILYLQCRSLDTKENQRIIKCIHETRQALQLYSSIEHAFNTYGPGVSKGFVKNKVTKPYSPHVDAPSVDLSPQQMPGSAPLSSTFGSSTRR
;
A
#
# COMPACT_ATOMS: atom_id res chain seq x y z
N VAL A 1 5.95 9.74 -7.48
CA VAL A 1 7.09 8.78 -7.50
C VAL A 1 6.70 7.37 -7.03
N ILE A 2 5.42 7.06 -6.83
CA ILE A 2 5.02 5.73 -6.34
C ILE A 2 5.30 4.64 -7.40
N LEU A 3 4.81 4.79 -8.63
CA LEU A 3 5.01 3.78 -9.68
C LEU A 3 6.49 3.56 -10.05
N GLN A 4 7.35 4.58 -9.93
CA GLN A 4 8.79 4.43 -10.14
C GLN A 4 9.44 3.46 -9.14
N LEU A 5 8.96 3.45 -7.90
CA LEU A 5 9.47 2.52 -6.91
C LEU A 5 9.07 1.07 -7.22
N ALA A 6 7.98 0.82 -7.95
CA ALA A 6 7.57 -0.53 -8.38
C ALA A 6 8.63 -1.16 -9.30
N GLU A 7 9.09 -0.40 -10.29
CA GLU A 7 9.98 -0.91 -11.35
C GLU A 7 11.48 -0.65 -11.07
N SER A 8 11.82 0.32 -10.21
CA SER A 8 13.23 0.62 -9.87
C SER A 8 13.96 -0.54 -9.17
N GLY A 9 13.23 -1.62 -8.85
CA GLY A 9 13.77 -2.92 -8.47
C GLY A 9 14.54 -3.70 -9.55
N SER A 10 14.57 -3.20 -10.80
CA SER A 10 15.29 -3.85 -11.90
C SER A 10 16.70 -3.30 -12.19
N PHE A 11 17.16 -2.22 -11.53
CA PHE A 11 18.46 -1.60 -11.84
C PHE A 11 19.65 -2.10 -10.98
N PHE A 12 19.39 -2.87 -9.93
CA PHE A 12 20.41 -3.65 -9.20
C PHE A 12 19.78 -4.99 -8.82
N GLY A 13 20.00 -6.03 -9.63
CA GLY A 13 19.77 -7.43 -9.24
C GLY A 13 18.44 -7.73 -8.52
N GLN A 14 17.39 -7.99 -9.31
CA GLN A 14 16.38 -8.98 -8.96
C GLN A 14 15.58 -8.76 -7.65
N VAL A 15 15.05 -7.55 -7.40
CA VAL A 15 13.97 -7.42 -6.41
C VAL A 15 12.97 -6.33 -6.81
N ASP A 16 11.79 -6.72 -7.27
CA ASP A 16 10.65 -5.81 -7.40
C ASP A 16 10.25 -5.32 -5.99
N LEU A 17 10.56 -4.05 -5.72
CA LEU A 17 10.46 -3.39 -4.41
C LEU A 17 9.03 -3.40 -3.85
N PHE A 18 8.03 -3.60 -4.70
CA PHE A 18 6.64 -3.71 -4.29
C PHE A 18 6.08 -5.12 -4.41
N LYS A 19 6.63 -6.00 -5.24
CA LYS A 19 6.18 -7.39 -5.28
C LYS A 19 6.65 -8.22 -4.09
N VAL A 20 7.77 -7.83 -3.46
CA VAL A 20 8.30 -8.54 -2.28
C VAL A 20 7.78 -7.91 -0.98
N ARG A 21 6.71 -8.49 -0.45
CA ARG A 21 6.13 -8.12 0.85
C ARG A 21 7.18 -8.17 1.97
N GLY A 22 7.50 -7.00 2.54
CA GLY A 22 8.23 -6.87 3.81
C GLY A 22 9.75 -7.04 3.78
N LYS A 23 10.41 -7.22 2.62
CA LYS A 23 11.89 -7.30 2.58
C LYS A 23 12.60 -5.95 2.40
N PHE A 24 11.99 -4.96 1.73
CA PHE A 24 12.74 -3.74 1.34
C PHE A 24 12.00 -2.41 1.51
N ALA A 25 10.70 -2.40 1.84
CA ALA A 25 10.01 -1.19 2.23
C ALA A 25 8.74 -1.47 3.05
N LEU A 26 8.39 -0.53 3.93
CA LEU A 26 7.07 -0.42 4.57
C LEU A 26 5.96 -0.03 3.57
N SER A 27 6.27 0.07 2.27
CA SER A 27 5.40 0.59 1.22
C SER A 27 4.35 -0.41 0.74
N ASP A 28 3.40 0.09 -0.03
CA ASP A 28 2.36 -0.73 -0.65
C ASP A 28 2.96 -1.64 -1.73
N ALA A 29 2.53 -2.89 -1.71
CA ALA A 29 2.81 -3.90 -2.70
C ALA A 29 1.89 -3.70 -3.90
N TYR A 30 2.47 -3.73 -5.09
CA TYR A 30 1.79 -3.45 -6.34
C TYR A 30 1.01 -4.68 -6.78
N GLU A 31 -0.27 -4.51 -7.10
CA GLU A 31 -1.13 -5.58 -7.61
C GLU A 31 -1.44 -5.35 -9.10
N ASP A 32 -1.94 -4.15 -9.44
CA ASP A 32 -2.40 -3.85 -10.79
C ASP A 32 -2.45 -2.35 -11.08
N HIS A 33 -2.54 -1.97 -12.35
CA HIS A 33 -2.87 -0.60 -12.75
C HIS A 33 -3.69 -0.53 -14.05
N PHE A 34 -4.50 0.52 -14.14
CA PHE A 34 -5.36 0.78 -15.29
C PHE A 34 -5.18 2.21 -15.79
N MET A 35 -4.93 2.34 -17.10
CA MET A 35 -4.88 3.62 -17.79
C MET A 35 -6.30 4.09 -18.08
N LEU A 36 -6.71 5.17 -17.43
CA LEU A 36 -8.03 5.76 -17.53
C LEU A 36 -8.03 6.98 -18.46
N PRO A 37 -9.19 7.35 -19.03
CA PRO A 37 -9.34 8.56 -19.82
C PRO A 37 -8.84 9.81 -19.08
N LYS A 38 -8.40 10.82 -19.86
CA LYS A 38 -7.86 12.10 -19.38
C LYS A 38 -6.52 11.98 -18.63
N GLY A 39 -5.69 11.00 -19.03
CA GLY A 39 -4.36 10.81 -18.44
C GLY A 39 -4.43 10.45 -16.96
N LYS A 40 -5.43 9.66 -16.57
CA LYS A 40 -5.57 9.17 -15.20
C LYS A 40 -5.05 7.75 -15.12
N ILE A 41 -4.54 7.37 -13.96
CA ILE A 41 -4.08 6.01 -13.71
C ILE A 41 -4.70 5.56 -12.41
N LEU A 42 -5.41 4.43 -12.43
CA LEU A 42 -5.79 3.77 -11.21
C LEU A 42 -4.71 2.75 -10.86
N MET A 43 -4.24 2.76 -9.62
CA MET A 43 -3.31 1.77 -9.11
C MET A 43 -3.97 1.00 -7.97
N VAL A 44 -3.88 -0.33 -8.03
CA VAL A 44 -4.33 -1.26 -7.00
C VAL A 44 -3.11 -1.79 -6.28
N SER A 45 -3.16 -1.77 -4.95
CA SER A 45 -2.07 -2.25 -4.09
C SER A 45 -2.61 -3.12 -2.98
N HIS A 46 -1.74 -3.75 -2.18
CA HIS A 46 -2.20 -4.59 -1.07
C HIS A 46 -2.91 -3.84 0.05
N ARG A 47 -2.81 -2.51 0.12
CA ARG A 47 -3.47 -1.72 1.18
C ARG A 47 -4.59 -0.81 0.70
N ARG A 48 -4.56 -0.41 -0.57
CA ARG A 48 -5.42 0.65 -1.08
C ARG A 48 -5.57 0.66 -2.59
N VAL A 49 -6.61 1.35 -3.02
CA VAL A 49 -6.73 1.87 -4.39
C VAL A 49 -6.30 3.32 -4.42
N ILE A 50 -5.52 3.72 -5.43
CA ILE A 50 -5.04 5.09 -5.61
C ILE A 50 -5.39 5.57 -7.01
N LEU A 51 -6.00 6.75 -7.11
CA LEU A 51 -6.16 7.45 -8.39
C LEU A 51 -5.07 8.50 -8.55
N LEU A 52 -4.33 8.39 -9.65
CA LEU A 52 -3.23 9.25 -10.03
C LEU A 52 -3.59 10.08 -11.28
N GLN A 53 -3.05 11.29 -11.36
CA GLN A 53 -3.10 12.18 -12.51
C GLN A 53 -1.73 12.29 -13.14
N GLN A 54 -1.64 11.99 -14.43
CA GLN A 54 -0.46 12.23 -15.23
C GLN A 54 -0.24 13.74 -15.38
N PRO A 55 1.02 14.20 -15.36
CA PRO A 55 1.34 15.59 -15.62
C PRO A 55 0.93 15.91 -17.06
N SER A 56 0.05 16.89 -17.23
CA SER A 56 -0.48 17.31 -18.53
C SER A 56 0.51 18.18 -19.30
N ASN A 57 1.82 17.90 -19.19
CA ASN A 57 2.85 18.79 -19.70
C ASN A 57 2.96 18.64 -21.21
N ILE A 58 2.22 19.50 -21.92
CA ILE A 58 2.18 19.68 -23.39
C ILE A 58 3.59 19.94 -23.98
N ILE A 59 4.57 20.25 -23.12
CA ILE A 59 5.93 20.66 -23.51
C ILE A 59 6.89 19.47 -23.66
N ALA A 60 6.57 18.29 -23.11
CA ALA A 60 7.45 17.12 -23.20
C ALA A 60 7.07 16.23 -24.40
N GLN A 61 7.85 16.30 -25.48
CA GLN A 61 7.78 15.44 -26.68
C GLN A 61 8.00 13.93 -26.38
N ARG A 62 8.23 13.55 -25.11
CA ARG A 62 8.49 12.17 -24.72
C ARG A 62 7.20 11.48 -24.29
N LYS A 63 6.97 10.26 -24.79
CA LYS A 63 5.87 9.39 -24.37
C LYS A 63 5.92 9.17 -22.85
N PHE A 64 4.84 9.54 -22.16
CA PHE A 64 4.68 9.35 -20.73
C PHE A 64 4.87 7.87 -20.36
N SER A 65 5.71 7.60 -19.36
CA SER A 65 5.94 6.29 -18.76
C SER A 65 5.45 6.30 -17.32
N PRO A 66 4.39 5.53 -16.99
CA PRO A 66 3.88 5.42 -15.62
C PRO A 66 4.97 5.09 -14.59
N ALA A 67 5.99 4.32 -14.99
CA ALA A 67 7.08 3.88 -14.12
C ALA A 67 8.26 4.86 -14.01
N ARG A 68 8.32 5.91 -14.83
CA ARG A 68 9.45 6.86 -14.80
C ARG A 68 9.01 8.26 -14.49
N ASP A 69 7.80 8.61 -14.89
CA ASP A 69 7.31 9.98 -14.80
C ASP A 69 6.51 10.20 -13.52
N PRO A 70 6.71 11.34 -12.84
CA PRO A 70 5.97 11.64 -11.62
C PRO A 70 4.49 11.81 -11.93
N CYS A 71 3.63 11.25 -11.07
CA CYS A 71 2.18 11.48 -11.08
C CYS A 71 1.74 12.15 -9.77
N SER A 72 0.65 12.91 -9.84
CA SER A 72 -0.01 13.50 -8.67
C SER A 72 -1.11 12.58 -8.16
N ILE A 73 -1.24 12.43 -6.84
CA ILE A 73 -2.33 11.66 -6.23
C ILE A 73 -3.59 12.54 -6.22
N LEU A 74 -4.68 12.05 -6.80
CA LEU A 74 -5.99 12.70 -6.73
C LEU A 74 -6.75 12.27 -5.48
N TRP A 75 -6.74 10.97 -5.19
CA TRP A 75 -7.27 10.39 -3.96
C TRP A 75 -6.74 8.97 -3.79
N ASP A 76 -6.77 8.47 -2.57
CA ASP A 76 -6.55 7.08 -2.22
C ASP A 76 -7.59 6.57 -1.21
N ILE A 77 -7.90 5.28 -1.27
CA ILE A 77 -8.87 4.61 -0.40
C ILE A 77 -8.19 3.37 0.18
N LEU A 78 -7.97 3.38 1.50
CA LEU A 78 -7.60 2.18 2.24
C LEU A 78 -8.69 1.11 2.15
N TRP A 79 -8.31 -0.16 2.14
CA TRP A 79 -9.29 -1.25 2.14
C TRP A 79 -10.25 -1.16 3.33
N ASP A 80 -9.78 -0.75 4.50
CA ASP A 80 -10.63 -0.57 5.68
C ASP A 80 -11.75 0.48 5.51
N ASN A 81 -11.61 1.37 4.52
CA ASN A 81 -12.58 2.43 4.24
C ASN A 81 -13.44 2.11 3.01
N LEU A 82 -13.21 1.02 2.29
CA LEU A 82 -14.03 0.61 1.16
C LEU A 82 -15.20 -0.24 1.65
N SER A 83 -16.43 0.19 1.34
CA SER A 83 -17.65 -0.51 1.74
C SER A 83 -18.14 -1.45 0.65
N THR A 84 -18.41 -0.92 -0.55
CA THR A 84 -18.94 -1.70 -1.67
C THR A 84 -18.63 -1.01 -3.00
N MET A 85 -18.91 -1.69 -4.11
CA MET A 85 -18.63 -1.21 -5.46
C MET A 85 -19.79 -1.52 -6.40
N GLU A 86 -20.06 -0.60 -7.34
CA GLU A 86 -21.14 -0.75 -8.31
C GLU A 86 -20.69 -0.36 -9.73
N LEU A 87 -21.00 -1.22 -10.70
CA LEU A 87 -20.82 -0.95 -12.12
C LEU A 87 -22.05 -0.21 -12.67
N THR A 88 -21.81 0.91 -13.34
CA THR A 88 -22.88 1.75 -13.89
C THR A 88 -22.59 2.16 -15.32
N HIS A 89 -23.66 2.42 -16.08
CA HIS A 89 -23.56 3.01 -17.41
C HIS A 89 -23.39 4.52 -17.32
N GLY A 90 -22.48 5.06 -18.12
CA GLY A 90 -22.33 6.47 -18.34
C GLY A 90 -23.39 7.05 -19.27
N LYS A 91 -23.59 8.37 -19.18
CA LYS A 91 -24.55 9.10 -20.04
C LYS A 91 -24.32 8.93 -21.55
N LYS A 92 -23.10 8.57 -21.96
CA LYS A 92 -22.69 8.40 -23.36
C LYS A 92 -22.60 6.92 -23.76
N ASP A 93 -22.91 6.00 -22.86
CA ASP A 93 -22.78 4.57 -23.13
C ASP A 93 -23.97 4.08 -23.94
N ASN A 94 -23.71 3.10 -24.80
CA ASN A 94 -24.79 2.33 -25.40
C ASN A 94 -25.56 1.57 -24.29
N PRO A 95 -26.90 1.62 -24.23
CA PRO A 95 -27.68 0.88 -23.24
C PRO A 95 -27.47 -0.64 -23.25
N LYS A 96 -27.08 -1.20 -24.40
CA LYS A 96 -26.75 -2.63 -24.55
C LYS A 96 -25.25 -2.92 -24.44
N GLY A 97 -24.43 -1.88 -24.28
CA GLY A 97 -22.98 -1.98 -24.17
C GLY A 97 -22.52 -2.33 -22.76
N PRO A 98 -21.22 -2.63 -22.59
CA PRO A 98 -20.63 -2.82 -21.27
C PRO A 98 -20.65 -1.51 -20.45
N PRO A 99 -20.72 -1.59 -19.11
CA PRO A 99 -20.66 -0.39 -18.26
C PRO A 99 -19.31 0.32 -18.41
N SER A 100 -19.31 1.66 -18.45
CA SER A 100 -18.07 2.47 -18.48
C SER A 100 -17.71 3.12 -17.14
N ARG A 101 -18.50 2.93 -16.08
CA ARG A 101 -18.26 3.56 -14.79
C ARG A 101 -18.21 2.55 -13.66
N LEU A 102 -17.30 2.77 -12.73
CA LEU A 102 -17.26 2.09 -11.45
C LEU A 102 -17.43 3.12 -10.33
N ILE A 103 -18.36 2.86 -9.42
CA ILE A 103 -18.57 3.65 -8.21
C ILE A 103 -18.00 2.86 -7.04
N LEU A 104 -17.10 3.49 -6.28
CA LEU A 104 -16.59 2.99 -5.02
C LEU A 104 -17.32 3.70 -3.89
N TYR A 105 -18.05 2.95 -3.06
CA TYR A 105 -18.71 3.47 -1.88
C TYR A 105 -17.81 3.33 -0.66
N LEU A 106 -17.61 4.42 0.05
CA LEU A 106 -16.75 4.49 1.22
C LEU A 106 -17.56 4.25 2.48
N GLN A 107 -16.96 3.55 3.44
CA GLN A 107 -17.51 3.37 4.78
C GLN A 107 -17.41 4.72 5.52
N CYS A 108 -18.39 5.58 5.31
CA CYS A 108 -18.34 6.92 5.89
C CYS A 108 -18.79 6.92 7.37
N ARG A 109 -18.07 7.70 8.18
CA ARG A 109 -18.46 8.08 9.55
C ARG A 109 -18.96 9.52 9.65
N SER A 110 -19.00 10.27 8.55
CA SER A 110 -19.41 11.69 8.47
C SER A 110 -20.74 11.87 7.73
N LEU A 111 -21.44 12.98 8.03
CA LEU A 111 -22.75 13.32 7.49
C LEU A 111 -22.71 13.85 6.03
N ASP A 112 -21.53 14.08 5.44
CA ASP A 112 -21.43 14.63 4.08
C ASP A 112 -21.45 13.54 3.00
N THR A 113 -22.64 13.30 2.46
CA THR A 113 -22.90 12.30 1.40
C THR A 113 -22.08 12.47 0.12
N LYS A 114 -21.56 13.67 -0.20
CA LYS A 114 -20.81 13.90 -1.45
C LYS A 114 -19.40 13.35 -1.42
N GLU A 115 -18.82 13.15 -0.24
CA GLU A 115 -17.47 12.60 -0.08
C GLU A 115 -17.47 11.07 0.02
N ASN A 116 -18.65 10.46 0.11
CA ASN A 116 -18.82 9.04 0.45
C ASN A 116 -18.71 8.10 -0.76
N GLN A 117 -18.50 8.65 -1.96
CA GLN A 117 -18.33 7.85 -3.15
C GLN A 117 -17.24 8.41 -4.07
N ARG A 118 -16.48 7.51 -4.70
CA ARG A 118 -15.54 7.86 -5.77
C ARG A 118 -15.99 7.23 -7.07
N ILE A 119 -16.15 8.06 -8.11
CA ILE A 119 -16.57 7.60 -9.43
C ILE A 119 -15.35 7.51 -10.34
N ILE A 120 -15.09 6.32 -10.86
CA ILE A 120 -14.07 6.03 -11.85
C ILE A 120 -14.74 5.93 -13.22
N LYS A 121 -14.22 6.70 -14.18
CA LYS A 121 -14.67 6.67 -15.57
C LYS A 121 -13.68 5.87 -16.39
N CYS A 122 -14.16 4.84 -17.06
CA CYS A 122 -13.40 3.95 -17.93
C CYS A 122 -13.63 4.32 -19.40
N ILE A 123 -12.91 3.64 -20.30
CA ILE A 123 -13.06 3.79 -21.75
C ILE A 123 -14.42 3.19 -22.18
N HIS A 124 -15.20 3.97 -22.92
CA HIS A 124 -16.50 3.57 -23.45
C HIS A 124 -16.42 2.34 -24.36
N GLU A 125 -17.47 1.51 -24.38
CA GLU A 125 -17.58 0.31 -25.23
C GLU A 125 -16.46 -0.73 -25.01
N THR A 126 -15.76 -0.68 -23.87
CA THR A 126 -14.74 -1.68 -23.49
C THR A 126 -15.15 -2.42 -22.22
N ARG A 127 -14.50 -3.57 -21.97
CA ARG A 127 -14.64 -4.30 -20.70
C ARG A 127 -13.77 -3.75 -19.57
N GLN A 128 -13.19 -2.56 -19.73
CA GLN A 128 -12.25 -2.00 -18.77
C GLN A 128 -12.87 -1.84 -17.37
N ALA A 129 -14.13 -1.40 -17.27
CA ALA A 129 -14.79 -1.25 -15.97
C ALA A 129 -14.94 -2.60 -15.24
N LEU A 130 -15.25 -3.67 -15.99
CA LEU A 130 -15.35 -5.03 -15.44
C LEU A 130 -13.99 -5.54 -14.95
N GLN A 131 -12.93 -5.35 -15.75
CA GLN A 131 -11.58 -5.76 -15.36
C GLN A 131 -11.12 -5.03 -14.10
N LEU A 132 -11.41 -3.73 -14.04
CA LEU A 132 -11.07 -2.88 -12.91
C LEU A 132 -11.86 -3.27 -11.66
N TYR A 133 -13.16 -3.58 -11.79
CA TYR A 133 -13.98 -4.14 -10.71
C TYR A 133 -13.37 -5.45 -10.17
N SER A 134 -13.10 -6.42 -11.04
CA SER A 134 -12.56 -7.73 -10.64
C SER A 134 -11.18 -7.61 -9.99
N SER A 135 -10.32 -6.71 -10.48
CA SER A 135 -8.98 -6.48 -9.92
C SER A 135 -9.07 -5.89 -8.50
N ILE A 136 -9.93 -4.89 -8.29
CA ILE A 136 -10.16 -4.32 -6.95
C ILE A 136 -10.82 -5.34 -6.03
N GLU A 137 -11.83 -6.07 -6.51
CA GLU A 137 -12.54 -7.08 -5.74
C GLU A 137 -11.59 -8.19 -5.28
N HIS A 138 -10.72 -8.67 -6.17
CA HIS A 138 -9.71 -9.66 -5.84
C HIS A 138 -8.75 -9.16 -4.76
N ALA A 139 -8.21 -7.93 -4.91
CA ALA A 139 -7.32 -7.34 -3.90
C ALA A 139 -8.03 -7.09 -2.57
N PHE A 140 -9.26 -6.58 -2.59
CA PHE A 140 -10.07 -6.33 -1.41
C PHE A 140 -10.41 -7.63 -0.66
N ASN A 141 -10.77 -8.70 -1.38
CA ASN A 141 -11.02 -10.01 -0.78
C ASN A 141 -9.75 -10.67 -0.23
N THR A 142 -8.58 -10.33 -0.78
CA THR A 142 -7.29 -10.89 -0.34
C THR A 142 -6.72 -10.13 0.85
N TYR A 143 -6.93 -8.82 0.95
CA TYR A 143 -6.23 -7.95 1.91
C TYR A 143 -7.14 -7.12 2.82
N GLY A 144 -8.46 -7.12 2.58
CA GLY A 144 -9.42 -6.28 3.30
C GLY A 144 -9.66 -6.70 4.76
N PRO A 145 -10.46 -5.89 5.50
CA PRO A 145 -10.65 -5.98 6.96
C PRO A 145 -11.27 -7.29 7.49
N GLY A 146 -11.60 -8.27 6.65
CA GLY A 146 -12.09 -9.60 7.02
C GLY A 146 -11.02 -10.71 7.04
N VAL A 147 -9.89 -10.51 6.38
CA VAL A 147 -8.91 -11.59 6.12
C VAL A 147 -7.95 -11.80 7.31
N SER A 148 -7.77 -10.80 8.15
CA SER A 148 -6.86 -10.84 9.31
C SER A 148 -7.39 -11.62 10.52
N LYS A 149 -8.67 -12.03 10.54
CA LYS A 149 -9.23 -12.84 11.64
C LYS A 149 -8.87 -14.33 11.57
N GLY A 150 -8.27 -14.79 10.47
CA GLY A 150 -7.91 -16.20 10.24
C GLY A 150 -6.42 -16.55 10.39
N PHE A 151 -5.53 -15.56 10.59
CA PHE A 151 -4.13 -15.89 10.90
C PHE A 151 -4.00 -16.21 12.38
N VAL A 152 -4.15 -17.50 12.68
CA VAL A 152 -3.58 -18.13 13.87
C VAL A 152 -2.22 -17.50 14.12
N LYS A 153 -1.99 -17.09 15.37
CA LYS A 153 -0.69 -16.62 15.87
C LYS A 153 0.37 -17.67 15.53
N ASN A 154 1.01 -17.55 14.38
CA ASN A 154 2.29 -18.19 14.17
C ASN A 154 3.22 -17.49 15.15
N LYS A 155 3.40 -18.12 16.31
CA LYS A 155 4.52 -17.86 17.21
C LYS A 155 5.77 -18.13 16.39
N VAL A 156 6.22 -17.11 15.67
CA VAL A 156 7.59 -17.05 15.17
C VAL A 156 8.44 -16.95 16.42
N THR A 157 9.00 -18.07 16.84
CA THR A 157 10.04 -18.12 17.87
C THR A 157 11.16 -17.23 17.36
N LYS A 158 11.40 -16.08 18.02
CA LYS A 158 12.59 -15.28 17.72
C LYS A 158 13.79 -16.19 17.97
N PRO A 159 14.70 -16.37 16.99
CA PRO A 159 15.82 -17.32 17.11
C PRO A 159 16.84 -16.95 18.19
N TYR A 160 16.66 -15.84 18.90
CA TYR A 160 17.55 -15.37 19.97
C TYR A 160 16.76 -14.73 21.12
N SER A 161 15.65 -15.35 21.52
CA SER A 161 15.06 -15.04 22.84
C SER A 161 15.92 -15.76 23.88
N PRO A 162 16.52 -15.09 24.87
CA PRO A 162 17.24 -15.79 25.91
C PRO A 162 16.25 -16.69 26.66
N HIS A 163 16.53 -18.00 26.61
CA HIS A 163 15.84 -18.99 27.42
C HIS A 163 16.27 -18.75 28.86
N VAL A 164 15.36 -18.25 29.71
CA VAL A 164 15.60 -18.24 31.15
C VAL A 164 15.15 -19.60 31.66
N ASP A 165 16.08 -20.55 31.69
CA ASP A 165 15.93 -21.75 32.49
C ASP A 165 15.94 -21.35 33.96
N ALA A 166 14.77 -21.40 34.59
CA ALA A 166 14.67 -21.33 36.03
C ALA A 166 14.93 -22.72 36.61
N PRO A 167 15.80 -22.84 37.61
CA PRO A 167 15.57 -23.76 38.71
C PRO A 167 15.22 -22.96 39.96
N SER A 168 14.10 -23.36 40.57
CA SER A 168 13.67 -22.94 41.91
C SER A 168 14.73 -23.36 42.93
N VAL A 169 15.33 -22.40 43.63
CA VAL A 169 15.85 -22.58 44.98
C VAL A 169 15.72 -21.25 45.73
N ASP A 170 14.91 -21.27 46.79
CA ASP A 170 14.88 -20.25 47.84
C ASP A 170 16.28 -20.04 48.43
N LEU A 171 16.62 -18.80 48.80
CA LEU A 171 17.35 -18.43 50.02
C LEU A 171 17.44 -16.89 50.15
N SER A 172 17.13 -16.42 51.36
CA SER A 172 16.93 -15.04 51.83
C SER A 172 18.17 -14.10 51.77
N PRO A 173 18.00 -12.76 51.98
CA PRO A 173 19.00 -11.75 51.63
C PRO A 173 19.95 -11.40 52.78
N GLN A 174 21.25 -11.21 52.47
CA GLN A 174 22.21 -10.55 53.35
C GLN A 174 23.10 -9.54 52.59
N GLN A 175 22.92 -8.27 52.98
CA GLN A 175 23.87 -7.13 53.09
C GLN A 175 25.02 -6.91 52.07
N MET A 176 24.95 -5.72 51.44
CA MET A 176 25.95 -4.82 50.80
C MET A 176 27.31 -4.66 51.55
N PRO A 177 28.39 -4.00 51.04
CA PRO A 177 28.44 -2.96 49.97
C PRO A 177 29.66 -2.97 49.00
N GLY A 178 29.59 -2.19 47.91
CA GLY A 178 30.77 -1.80 47.12
C GLY A 178 30.47 -0.80 46.01
N SER A 179 30.90 0.45 46.21
CA SER A 179 30.56 1.67 45.46
C SER A 179 31.44 1.90 44.20
N ALA A 180 30.80 2.22 43.06
CA ALA A 180 31.13 3.20 41.99
C ALA A 180 32.57 3.26 41.34
N PRO A 181 32.82 3.95 40.20
CA PRO A 181 31.94 4.79 39.39
C PRO A 181 31.97 4.56 37.86
N LEU A 182 31.03 5.25 37.20
CA LEU A 182 30.92 5.51 35.77
C LEU A 182 32.07 6.40 35.28
N SER A 183 32.69 6.06 34.14
CA SER A 183 33.49 7.02 33.35
C SER A 183 33.20 6.84 31.86
N SER A 184 32.43 7.77 31.30
CA SER A 184 32.35 8.03 29.87
C SER A 184 33.54 8.91 29.47
N THR A 185 34.26 8.57 28.41
CA THR A 185 35.23 9.50 27.81
C THR A 185 35.12 9.49 26.30
N PHE A 186 34.81 10.68 25.82
CA PHE A 186 34.65 11.16 24.45
C PHE A 186 36.06 11.26 23.81
N GLY A 187 36.30 10.56 22.71
CA GLY A 187 37.60 10.53 22.03
C GLY A 187 37.62 11.43 20.78
N SER A 188 38.24 12.60 20.92
CA SER A 188 38.77 13.40 19.80
C SER A 188 40.20 12.95 19.53
N SER A 189 40.56 12.70 18.26
CA SER A 189 41.97 12.60 17.86
C SER A 189 42.23 13.40 16.60
N THR A 190 42.97 14.50 16.77
CA THR A 190 43.70 15.20 15.71
C THR A 190 45.19 14.84 15.76
N ARG A 191 45.78 14.82 14.55
CA ARG A 191 47.21 14.88 14.16
C ARG A 191 48.06 13.62 14.26
N ARG A 192 48.59 13.21 13.10
CA ARG A 192 49.88 13.73 12.61
C ARG A 192 49.85 13.93 11.10
#